data_AF-A0A3N7IB45-F1
#
_entry.id   AF-A0A3N7IB45-F1
#
_cell.length_a   1.000
_cell.length_b   1.000
_cell.length_c   1.000
_cell.angle_alpha   90.00
_cell.angle_beta   90.00
_cell.angle_gamma   90.00
#
_symmetry.space_group_name_H-M   'P 1'
#
loop_
_entity.id
_entity.type
_entity.pdbx_description
1 polymer ?
#
loop_
_entity_poly.entity_id
_entity_poly.type
_entity_poly.pdbx_seq_one_letter_code
_entity_poly.pdbx_strand_id
1 'polypeptide(L)'
;MLTTQTRNRVMSIVITAAVMSSPAFAQDCEVKLGAVGPLSGAAAAWGLAAKDGAEFAAALVNKEGGLPLGDEKCQVKVVSFDSQYTAAGGSAGANFLES
;
A
#
# COMPACT_ATOMS: atom_id res chain seq x y z
N MET A 1 -24.38 -65.37 -29.60
CA MET A 1 -25.12 -64.57 -28.61
C MET A 1 -25.16 -63.13 -29.13
N LEU A 2 -26.33 -62.70 -29.61
CA LEU A 2 -26.91 -61.33 -29.69
C LEU A 2 -25.93 -60.12 -29.79
N THR A 3 -25.82 -59.48 -30.97
CA THR A 3 -26.52 -58.24 -31.43
C THR A 3 -25.96 -56.89 -30.96
N THR A 4 -25.58 -56.06 -31.95
CA THR A 4 -25.87 -54.60 -32.07
C THR A 4 -25.07 -53.61 -31.21
N GLN A 5 -24.34 -52.69 -31.84
CA GLN A 5 -24.57 -51.23 -31.70
C GLN A 5 -23.67 -50.40 -32.65
N THR A 6 -24.12 -50.27 -33.89
CA THR A 6 -23.88 -49.05 -34.69
C THR A 6 -24.49 -47.86 -33.95
N ARG A 7 -23.79 -46.72 -33.89
CA ARG A 7 -24.32 -45.34 -33.93
C ARG A 7 -23.32 -44.34 -33.35
N ASN A 8 -23.22 -43.22 -34.05
CA ASN A 8 -22.94 -41.89 -33.49
C ASN A 8 -21.53 -41.62 -32.94
N ARG A 9 -20.94 -40.45 -33.10
CA ARG A 9 -21.34 -39.20 -33.73
C ARG A 9 -20.06 -38.37 -33.76
N VAL A 10 -19.84 -37.71 -34.88
CA VAL A 10 -19.09 -36.46 -34.99
C VAL A 10 -19.33 -35.64 -33.71
N MET A 11 -18.30 -35.45 -32.88
CA MET A 11 -18.37 -34.66 -31.66
C MET A 11 -17.26 -33.61 -31.67
N SER A 12 -17.55 -32.57 -32.45
CA SER A 12 -17.33 -31.15 -32.17
C SER A 12 -16.16 -30.79 -31.24
N ILE A 13 -15.06 -30.33 -31.84
CA ILE A 13 -14.03 -29.51 -31.19
C ILE A 13 -14.55 -28.08 -31.13
N VAL A 14 -15.19 -27.68 -30.03
CA VAL A 14 -15.37 -26.26 -29.68
C VAL A 14 -15.38 -26.15 -28.15
N ILE A 15 -14.84 -25.03 -27.66
CA ILE A 15 -14.88 -24.51 -26.28
C ILE A 15 -13.78 -25.14 -25.41
N THR A 16 -12.71 -24.43 -25.05
CA THR A 16 -12.78 -23.39 -24.02
C THR A 16 -11.55 -22.48 -24.11
N ALA A 17 -11.69 -21.30 -24.72
CA ALA A 17 -10.77 -20.20 -24.44
C ALA A 17 -11.18 -19.62 -23.09
N ALA A 18 -10.74 -20.26 -22.01
CA ALA A 18 -10.90 -19.73 -20.67
C ALA A 18 -10.11 -18.43 -20.62
N VAL A 19 -10.84 -17.33 -20.47
CA VAL A 19 -10.32 -16.00 -20.22
C VAL A 19 -9.34 -16.10 -19.06
N MET A 20 -8.05 -15.99 -19.36
CA MET A 20 -7.04 -15.79 -18.33
C MET A 20 -7.23 -14.36 -17.81
N SER A 21 -8.17 -14.19 -16.89
CA SER A 21 -8.17 -13.03 -16.00
C SER A 21 -6.99 -13.21 -15.05
N SER A 22 -5.81 -12.85 -15.52
CA SER A 22 -4.65 -12.67 -14.65
C SER A 22 -5.07 -11.68 -13.56
N PRO A 23 -4.86 -11.98 -12.26
CA PRO A 23 -5.00 -10.95 -11.24
C PRO A 23 -4.04 -9.83 -11.65
N ALA A 24 -4.58 -8.64 -11.93
CA ALA A 24 -3.75 -7.46 -12.00
C ALA A 24 -3.02 -7.40 -10.66
N PHE A 25 -1.69 -7.48 -10.68
CA PHE A 25 -0.87 -7.16 -9.53
C PHE A 25 -1.21 -5.71 -9.18
N ALA A 26 -2.13 -5.50 -8.24
CA ALA A 26 -2.33 -4.20 -7.64
C ALA A 26 -0.96 -3.80 -7.11
N GLN A 27 -0.39 -2.72 -7.65
CA GLN A 27 0.77 -2.13 -7.02
C GLN A 27 0.32 -1.81 -5.59
N ASP A 28 1.04 -2.29 -4.57
CA ASP A 28 0.72 -1.99 -3.19
C ASP A 28 0.68 -0.46 -3.04
N CYS A 29 -0.53 0.11 -3.04
CA CYS A 29 -0.69 1.56 -2.98
C CYS A 29 -0.21 2.03 -1.61
N GLU A 30 0.81 2.88 -1.58
CA GLU A 30 1.41 3.41 -0.36
C GLU A 30 1.39 4.95 -0.39
N VAL A 31 0.82 5.56 0.64
CA VAL A 31 0.85 7.00 0.89
C VAL A 31 1.89 7.28 1.96
N LYS A 32 2.92 8.03 1.59
CA LYS A 32 3.96 8.47 2.52
C LYS A 32 3.58 9.80 3.16
N LEU A 33 3.47 9.81 4.48
CA LEU A 33 3.22 11.02 5.26
C LEU A 33 4.56 11.53 5.82
N GLY A 34 5.06 12.62 5.25
CA GLY A 34 6.30 13.24 5.70
C GLY A 34 6.12 14.00 7.01
N ALA A 35 7.01 13.75 7.99
CA ALA A 35 6.99 14.40 9.29
C ALA A 35 8.39 14.94 9.66
N VAL A 36 8.53 16.27 9.74
CA VAL A 36 9.75 16.91 10.21
C VAL A 36 9.54 17.39 11.65
N GLY A 37 10.42 16.98 12.55
CA GLY A 37 10.35 17.39 13.96
C GLY A 37 11.69 17.25 14.67
N PRO A 38 11.86 17.84 15.86
CA PRO A 38 13.02 17.59 16.69
C PRO A 38 12.91 16.19 17.29
N LEU A 39 13.57 15.21 16.69
CA LEU A 39 13.59 13.82 17.19
C LEU A 39 14.80 13.58 18.11
N SER A 40 15.72 14.55 18.16
CA SER A 40 16.84 14.61 19.08
C SER A 40 16.96 16.00 19.75
N GLY A 41 17.86 16.10 20.73
CA GLY A 41 18.13 17.36 21.45
C GLY A 41 17.07 17.71 22.49
N ALA A 42 17.08 18.97 22.95
CA ALA A 42 16.29 19.42 24.09
C ALA A 42 14.76 19.34 23.89
N ALA A 43 14.29 19.34 22.63
CA ALA A 43 12.87 19.26 22.28
C ALA A 43 12.43 17.85 21.82
N ALA A 44 13.30 16.83 21.94
CA ALA A 44 13.05 15.47 21.44
C ALA A 44 11.74 14.87 21.95
N ALA A 45 11.42 15.07 23.23
CA ALA A 45 10.21 14.51 23.83
C ALA A 45 8.93 14.93 23.09
N TRP A 46 8.87 16.19 22.63
CA TRP A 46 7.73 16.70 21.87
C TRP A 46 7.69 16.13 20.45
N GLY A 47 8.84 16.06 19.76
CA GLY A 47 8.90 15.52 18.40
C GLY A 47 8.63 14.01 18.35
N LEU A 48 9.14 13.25 19.32
CA LEU A 48 8.88 11.82 19.44
C LEU A 48 7.40 11.55 19.75
N ALA A 49 6.79 12.29 20.70
CA ALA A 49 5.36 12.14 20.97
C ALA A 49 4.48 12.43 19.74
N ALA A 50 4.83 13.46 18.96
CA ALA A 50 4.13 13.78 17.72
C ALA A 50 4.32 12.69 16.65
N LYS A 51 5.54 12.18 16.50
CA LYS A 51 5.86 11.07 15.59
C LYS A 51 5.08 9.81 15.96
N ASP A 52 5.14 9.39 17.22
CA ASP A 52 4.47 8.19 17.70
C ASP A 52 2.95 8.31 17.55
N GLY A 53 2.38 9.51 17.77
CA GLY A 53 0.97 9.79 17.52
C GLY A 53 0.58 9.63 16.04
N ALA A 54 1.42 10.13 15.11
CA ALA A 54 1.20 9.97 13.69
C ALA A 54 1.31 8.50 13.24
N GLU A 55 2.31 7.78 13.74
CA GLU A 55 2.50 6.35 13.47
C GLU A 55 1.35 5.50 14.02
N PHE A 56 0.86 5.83 15.21
CA PHE A 56 -0.32 5.17 15.80
C PHE A 56 -1.57 5.40 14.96
N ALA A 57 -1.82 6.64 14.52
CA ALA A 57 -2.97 6.95 13.65
C ALA A 57 -2.87 6.23 12.30
N ALA A 58 -1.69 6.21 11.68
CA ALA A 58 -1.44 5.46 10.45
C ALA A 58 -1.71 3.96 10.65
N ALA A 59 -1.26 3.38 11.77
CA ALA A 59 -1.50 1.98 12.09
C ALA A 59 -3.00 1.66 12.25
N LEU A 60 -3.78 2.55 12.87
CA LEU A 60 -5.24 2.39 12.97
C LEU A 60 -5.90 2.37 11.58
N VAL A 61 -5.59 3.35 10.73
CA VAL A 61 -6.14 3.44 9.37
C VAL A 61 -5.75 2.21 8.53
N ASN A 62 -4.49 1.78 8.63
CA ASN A 62 -4.00 0.59 7.91
C ASN A 62 -4.69 -0.69 8.38
N LYS A 63 -4.97 -0.81 9.68
CA LYS A 63 -5.74 -1.92 10.25
C LYS A 63 -7.18 -1.97 9.74
N GLU A 64 -7.77 -0.81 9.41
CA GLU A 64 -9.11 -0.69 8.80
C GLU A 64 -9.12 -0.88 7.27
N GLY A 65 -7.99 -1.33 6.73
CA GLY A 65 -7.82 -1.68 5.33
C GLY A 65 -7.14 -0.60 4.48
N GLY A 66 -6.62 0.46 5.09
CA GLY A 66 -5.89 1.53 4.41
C GLY A 66 -6.72 2.80 4.14
N LEU A 67 -6.02 3.87 3.79
CA LEU A 67 -6.58 5.18 3.48
C LEU A 67 -7.33 5.12 2.13
N PRO A 68 -8.63 5.49 2.08
CA PRO A 68 -9.36 5.53 0.83
C PRO A 68 -8.82 6.67 -0.06
N LEU A 69 -8.38 6.33 -1.27
CA LEU A 69 -7.94 7.26 -2.31
C LEU A 69 -8.63 6.89 -3.62
N GLY A 70 -9.72 7.59 -3.94
CA GLY A 70 -10.57 7.24 -5.07
C GLY A 70 -11.16 5.84 -4.91
N ASP A 71 -10.87 4.96 -5.86
CA ASP A 71 -11.39 3.58 -5.89
C ASP A 71 -10.47 2.56 -5.18
N GLU A 72 -9.31 3.00 -4.66
CA GLU A 72 -8.34 2.15 -3.98
C GLU A 72 -8.20 2.50 -2.49
N LYS A 73 -7.66 1.55 -1.72
CA LYS A 73 -7.22 1.78 -0.34
C LYS A 73 -5.72 1.61 -0.26
N CYS A 74 -5.05 2.62 0.28
CA CYS A 74 -3.60 2.71 0.30
C CYS A 74 -3.05 2.60 1.72
N GLN A 75 -1.95 1.88 1.90
CA GLN A 75 -1.24 1.83 3.16
C GLN A 75 -0.61 3.19 3.47
N VAL A 76 -0.81 3.70 4.68
CA VAL A 76 -0.19 4.94 5.15
C VAL A 76 1.14 4.61 5.82
N LYS A 77 2.21 5.28 5.42
CA LYS A 77 3.53 5.15 6.03
C LYS A 77 4.05 6.50 6.46
N VAL A 78 4.35 6.65 7.75
CA VAL A 78 4.99 7.87 8.25
C VAL A 78 6.48 7.81 7.95
N VAL A 79 7.00 8.84 7.30
CA VAL A 79 8.43 9.02 7.02
C VAL A 79 8.88 10.23 7.81
N SER A 80 9.76 10.01 8.79
CA SER A 80 10.18 11.05 9.72
C SER A 80 11.60 11.52 9.46
N PHE A 81 11.86 12.80 9.71
CA PHE A 81 13.18 13.43 9.60
C PHE A 81 13.46 14.26 10.86
N ASP A 82 14.66 14.08 11.43
CA ASP A 82 15.10 14.85 12.59
C ASP A 82 15.65 16.22 12.20
N SER A 83 14.94 17.28 12.56
CA SER A 83 15.39 18.66 12.33
C SER A 83 16.49 19.12 13.30
N GLN A 84 16.79 18.33 14.33
CA GLN A 84 17.71 18.66 15.42
C GLN A 84 17.35 19.99 16.12
N TYR A 85 16.08 20.41 16.00
CA TYR A 85 15.58 21.68 16.51
C TYR A 85 16.27 22.92 15.91
N THR A 86 16.69 22.84 14.64
CA THR A 86 17.33 23.94 13.92
C THR A 86 16.53 24.35 12.68
N ALA A 87 16.65 25.62 12.27
CA ALA A 87 16.05 26.10 11.02
C ALA A 87 16.65 25.39 9.79
N ALA A 88 17.96 25.18 9.79
CA ALA A 88 18.66 24.47 8.71
C ALA A 88 18.19 23.00 8.61
N GLY A 89 18.05 22.30 9.73
CA GLY A 89 17.51 20.95 9.77
C GLY A 89 16.04 20.88 9.33
N GLY A 90 15.24 21.90 9.65
CA GLY A 90 13.87 22.03 9.13
C GLY A 90 13.82 22.12 7.60
N SER A 91 14.66 22.98 7.00
CA SER A 91 14.76 23.10 5.54
C SER A 91 15.31 21.83 4.88
N ALA A 92 16.31 21.19 5.49
CA ALA A 92 16.85 19.93 5.01
C ALA A 92 15.79 18.81 5.02
N GLY A 93 14.99 18.74 6.09
CA GLY A 93 13.89 17.79 6.20
C GLY A 93 12.80 17.99 5.16
N ALA A 94 12.44 19.24 4.85
CA ALA A 94 11.49 19.53 3.77
C ALA A 94 12.00 19.03 2.42
N ASN A 95 13.25 19.33 2.08
CA ASN A 95 13.87 18.87 0.83
C ASN A 95 14.00 17.34 0.77
N PHE A 96 14.29 16.68 1.90
CA PHE A 96 14.38 15.22 1.98
C PHE A 96 13.03 14.53 1.74
N LEU A 97 11.93 15.13 2.17
CA LEU A 97 10.60 14.53 2.04
C LEU A 97 9.96 14.81 0.67
N GLU A 98 10.46 15.81 -0.06
CA GLU A 98 10.08 16.07 -1.45
C GLU A 98 10.69 15.03 -2.42
N SER A 99 11.91 14.56 -2.12
CA SER A 99 12.68 13.65 -2.98
C SER A 99 12.22 12.20 -2.92
#